data_AF-A0AAE3QRR1-F1
#
_entry.id   AF-A0AAE3QRR1-F1
#
_cell.length_a   1.000
_cell.length_b   1.000
_cell.length_c   1.000
_cell.angle_alpha   90.00
_cell.angle_beta   90.00
_cell.angle_gamma   90.00
#
_symmetry.space_group_name_H-M   'P 1'
#
loop_
_entity.id
_entity.type
_entity.pdbx_description
1 polymer ?
#
loop_
_entity_poly.entity_id
_entity_poly.type
_entity_poly.pdbx_seq_one_letter_code
_entity_poly.pdbx_strand_id
1 'polypeptide(L)'
;MDFNNRRKVWLGAVITTIYLFWSGISIGTYNQYPGFLSFTGAALTALFLALLIGDFTSVYEFTEDIPKGSPKGLAPLAIIPGIILIFVFWMHFSSRKEAVLEKEGVIITANIVDGESTTTTRRFQSNTTYEVRVSYQPPQTRKYYFSQSINGSEFNSLYKGATIDVIYWKQDPSVSKALLSEDEIKKAFKIEDRKLEFQDIDKIFTANMKEKAILSHLNKIGYKWETQEGIFVNERQKIALKIDNESQSMVYLEKLSIGHLNGSSFESSLRNAEDGFKKSARLIGEEERISYESNHYIIFKEHKRAKQENSYNTSGTFRFPEEIFMYTIVRKNP
;
A
#
# COMPACT_ATOMS: atom_id res chain seq x y z
N MET A 1 20.75 15.33 50.07
CA MET A 1 19.74 15.95 49.19
C MET A 1 18.37 15.70 49.80
N ASP A 2 17.55 16.74 49.97
CA ASP A 2 16.21 16.57 50.54
C ASP A 2 15.35 15.64 49.68
N PHE A 3 14.50 14.86 50.34
CA PHE A 3 13.57 13.90 49.73
C PHE A 3 12.79 14.49 48.54
N ASN A 4 12.25 15.69 48.72
CA ASN A 4 11.51 16.40 47.68
C ASN A 4 12.39 16.79 46.48
N ASN A 5 13.66 17.13 46.72
CA ASN A 5 14.58 17.51 45.64
C ASN A 5 15.01 16.29 44.83
N ARG A 6 15.24 15.14 45.49
CA ARG A 6 15.56 13.88 44.81
C ARG A 6 14.44 13.41 43.88
N ARG A 7 13.20 13.41 44.35
CA ARG A 7 12.03 13.03 43.51
C ARG A 7 11.89 13.92 42.29
N LYS A 8 12.13 15.23 42.42
CA LYS A 8 12.12 16.17 41.29
C LYS A 8 13.21 15.83 40.26
N VAL A 9 14.41 15.46 40.70
CA VAL A 9 15.50 15.04 39.79
C VAL A 9 15.11 13.79 39.00
N TRP A 10 14.61 12.75 39.67
CA TRP A 10 14.22 11.52 38.97
C TRP A 10 13.03 11.71 38.05
N LEU A 11 12.04 12.50 38.46
CA LEU A 11 10.94 12.91 37.58
C LEU A 11 11.46 13.67 36.35
N GLY A 12 12.39 14.60 36.55
CA GLY A 12 13.06 15.31 35.46
C GLY A 12 13.79 14.36 34.51
N ALA A 13 14.47 13.34 35.03
CA ALA A 13 15.15 12.32 34.23
C ALA A 13 14.18 11.47 33.40
N VAL A 14 13.04 11.06 33.99
CA VAL A 14 11.96 10.36 33.27
C VAL A 14 11.45 11.21 32.10
N ILE A 15 11.07 12.46 32.37
CA ILE A 15 10.53 13.37 31.35
C ILE A 15 11.55 13.62 30.24
N THR A 16 12.81 13.88 30.62
CA THR A 16 13.89 14.15 29.67
C THR A 16 14.16 12.93 28.78
N THR A 17 14.15 11.73 29.36
CA THR A 17 14.33 10.48 28.60
C THR A 17 13.20 10.29 27.60
N ILE A 18 11.94 10.44 28.04
CA ILE A 18 10.79 10.34 27.13
C ILE A 18 10.90 11.38 26.02
N TYR A 19 11.22 12.64 26.34
CA TYR A 19 11.36 13.70 25.35
C TYR A 19 12.46 13.42 24.32
N LEU A 20 13.62 12.94 24.79
CA LEU A 20 14.77 12.61 23.94
C LEU A 20 14.42 11.49 22.97
N PHE A 21 13.79 10.41 23.44
CA PHE A 21 13.37 9.32 22.56
C PHE A 21 12.17 9.71 21.68
N TRP A 22 11.27 10.57 22.16
CA TRP A 22 10.12 11.01 21.37
C TRP A 22 10.50 11.90 20.18
N SER A 23 11.46 12.81 20.40
CA SER A 23 11.76 13.91 19.45
C SER A 23 13.23 14.06 19.07
N GLY A 24 14.16 13.74 19.98
CA GLY A 24 15.59 13.97 19.79
C GLY A 24 16.27 12.98 18.83
N ILE A 25 15.72 11.79 18.66
CA ILE A 25 16.27 10.77 17.75
C ILE A 25 15.80 11.03 16.32
N SER A 26 16.77 11.06 15.39
CA SER A 26 16.50 11.20 13.96
C SER A 26 15.80 9.95 13.40
N ILE A 27 14.96 10.14 12.38
CA ILE A 27 14.20 9.04 11.77
C ILE A 27 15.14 8.02 11.12
N GLY A 28 16.24 8.46 10.51
CA GLY A 28 17.25 7.59 9.90
C GLY A 28 17.91 6.65 10.91
N THR A 29 18.35 7.19 12.05
CA THR A 29 18.93 6.39 13.14
C THR A 29 17.92 5.37 13.66
N TYR A 30 16.66 5.77 13.81
CA TYR A 30 15.63 4.87 14.28
C TYR A 30 15.31 3.75 13.30
N ASN A 31 15.21 4.07 12.01
CA ASN A 31 14.91 3.09 10.96
C ASN A 31 15.97 1.98 10.85
N GLN A 32 17.22 2.26 11.24
CA GLN A 32 18.29 1.26 11.30
C GLN A 32 18.17 0.33 12.52
N TYR A 33 17.71 0.85 13.67
CA TYR A 33 17.73 0.12 14.95
C TYR A 33 16.44 0.29 15.77
N PRO A 34 15.24 0.02 15.20
CA PRO A 34 13.98 0.39 15.83
C PRO A 34 13.74 -0.34 17.16
N GLY A 35 14.01 -1.65 17.19
CA GLY A 35 13.84 -2.47 18.39
C GLY A 35 14.82 -2.12 19.51
N PHE A 36 16.10 -1.94 19.15
CA PHE A 36 17.13 -1.57 20.11
C PHE A 36 16.85 -0.20 20.76
N LEU A 37 16.45 0.80 19.97
CA LEU A 37 16.15 2.14 20.50
C LEU A 37 14.86 2.18 21.31
N SER A 38 13.80 1.48 20.87
CA SER A 38 12.57 1.36 21.65
C SER A 38 12.81 0.67 23.00
N PHE A 39 13.58 -0.42 22.99
CA PHE A 39 13.96 -1.12 24.21
C PHE A 39 14.82 -0.25 25.13
N THR A 40 15.83 0.43 24.59
CA THR A 40 16.74 1.28 25.37
C THR A 40 15.98 2.44 26.03
N GLY A 41 15.13 3.15 25.27
CA GLY A 41 14.32 4.25 25.81
C GLY A 41 13.36 3.80 26.89
N ALA A 42 12.70 2.65 26.69
CA ALA A 42 11.81 2.06 27.67
C ALA A 42 12.54 1.58 28.93
N ALA A 43 13.70 0.92 28.78
CA ALA A 43 14.52 0.44 29.89
C ALA A 43 15.06 1.59 30.75
N LEU A 44 15.55 2.66 30.12
CA LEU A 44 15.98 3.88 30.82
C LEU A 44 14.81 4.53 31.57
N THR A 45 13.64 4.61 30.92
CA THR A 45 12.45 5.18 31.56
C THR A 45 11.99 4.34 32.76
N ALA A 46 11.98 3.01 32.62
CA ALA A 46 11.64 2.09 33.70
C ALA A 46 12.64 2.19 34.87
N LEU A 47 13.94 2.32 34.57
CA LEU A 47 14.98 2.53 35.58
C LEU A 47 14.76 3.83 36.36
N PHE A 48 14.60 4.96 35.67
CA PHE A 48 14.36 6.24 36.34
C PHE A 48 13.03 6.27 37.10
N LEU A 49 12.02 5.59 36.59
CA LEU A 49 10.74 5.45 37.28
C LEU A 49 10.86 4.56 38.53
N ALA A 50 11.67 3.49 38.48
CA ALA A 50 11.97 2.65 39.64
C ALA A 50 12.70 3.45 40.73
N LEU A 51 13.68 4.28 40.33
CA LEU A 51 14.38 5.20 41.22
C LEU A 51 13.42 6.23 41.85
N LEU A 52 12.46 6.74 41.07
CA LEU A 52 11.44 7.69 41.54
C LEU A 52 10.46 7.05 42.54
N ILE A 53 9.89 5.89 42.21
CA ILE A 53 8.88 5.18 43.02
C ILE A 53 9.52 4.61 44.29
N GLY A 54 10.68 3.98 44.15
CA GLY A 54 11.41 3.37 45.26
C GLY A 54 12.11 4.39 46.17
N ASP A 55 12.17 5.65 45.75
CA ASP A 55 12.86 6.74 46.45
C ASP A 55 14.35 6.46 46.71
N PHE A 56 15.01 5.79 45.76
CA PHE A 56 16.43 5.47 45.83
C PHE A 56 17.30 6.71 45.60
N THR A 57 18.40 6.86 46.35
CA THR A 57 19.37 7.94 46.10
C THR A 57 20.30 7.64 44.94
N SER A 58 20.59 6.36 44.69
CA SER A 58 21.44 5.91 43.59
C SER A 58 21.06 4.50 43.12
N VAL A 59 21.59 4.11 41.96
CA VAL A 59 21.44 2.75 41.43
C VAL A 59 22.14 1.68 42.28
N TYR A 60 23.10 2.06 43.13
CA TYR A 60 23.81 1.10 43.99
C TYR A 60 22.92 0.54 45.11
N GLU A 61 21.86 1.25 45.48
CA GLU A 61 20.92 0.78 46.50
C GLU A 61 20.04 -0.39 46.02
N PHE A 62 20.05 -0.71 44.72
CA PHE A 62 19.35 -1.90 44.22
C PHE A 62 19.96 -3.21 44.72
N THR A 63 21.20 -3.20 45.19
CA THR A 63 21.89 -4.39 45.72
C THR A 63 21.80 -4.52 47.25
N GLU A 64 21.21 -3.53 47.93
CA GLU A 64 21.04 -3.55 49.38
C GLU A 64 19.77 -4.28 49.80
N ASP A 65 19.78 -4.85 51.01
CA ASP A 65 18.59 -5.48 51.60
C ASP A 65 17.46 -4.46 51.77
N ILE A 66 16.34 -4.71 51.11
CA ILE A 66 15.17 -3.82 51.13
C ILE A 66 14.43 -3.99 52.47
N PRO A 67 14.32 -2.94 53.31
CA PRO A 67 13.57 -3.02 54.55
C PRO A 67 12.09 -3.30 54.27
N LYS A 68 11.48 -4.23 55.03
CA LYS A 68 10.04 -4.52 54.92
C LYS A 68 9.23 -3.24 55.19
N GLY A 69 8.30 -2.93 54.29
CA GLY A 69 7.46 -1.73 54.37
C GLY A 69 8.08 -0.45 53.81
N SER A 70 9.32 -0.51 53.28
CA SER A 70 9.91 0.64 52.58
C SER A 70 9.31 0.86 51.18
N PRO A 71 9.25 2.11 50.69
CA PRO A 71 8.79 2.40 49.33
C PRO A 71 9.65 1.74 48.24
N LYS A 72 10.91 1.40 48.55
CA LYS A 72 11.83 0.63 47.69
C LYS A 72 11.23 -0.68 47.19
N GLY A 73 10.36 -1.33 47.99
CA GLY A 73 9.67 -2.56 47.59
C GLY A 73 8.67 -2.39 46.44
N LEU A 74 8.26 -1.15 46.13
CA LEU A 74 7.35 -0.85 45.01
C LEU A 74 8.08 -0.63 43.68
N ALA A 75 9.41 -0.49 43.69
CA ALA A 75 10.19 -0.20 42.50
C ALA A 75 10.01 -1.22 41.35
N PRO A 76 9.82 -2.53 41.59
CA PRO A 76 9.53 -3.48 40.52
C PRO A 76 8.26 -3.16 39.72
N LEU A 77 7.31 -2.39 40.27
CA LEU A 77 6.12 -1.95 39.55
C LEU A 77 6.45 -1.04 38.34
N ALA A 78 7.62 -0.41 38.31
CA ALA A 78 8.08 0.40 37.19
C ALA A 78 8.35 -0.41 35.90
N ILE A 79 8.48 -1.73 36.00
CA ILE A 79 8.66 -2.62 34.84
C ILE A 79 7.42 -2.58 33.93
N ILE A 80 6.22 -2.50 34.52
CA ILE A 80 4.95 -2.50 33.77
C ILE A 80 4.87 -1.35 32.76
N PRO A 81 4.99 -0.07 33.17
CA PRO A 81 5.00 1.04 32.21
C PRO A 81 6.22 1.01 31.28
N GLY A 82 7.36 0.46 31.72
CA GLY A 82 8.51 0.20 30.84
C GLY A 82 8.14 -0.69 29.65
N ILE A 83 7.51 -1.84 29.89
CA ILE A 83 7.07 -2.75 28.82
C ILE A 83 6.08 -2.05 27.88
N ILE A 84 5.13 -1.29 28.42
CA ILE A 84 4.17 -0.51 27.61
C ILE A 84 4.91 0.48 26.71
N LEU A 85 5.92 1.18 27.24
CA LEU A 85 6.68 2.17 26.48
C LEU A 85 7.49 1.59 25.33
N ILE A 86 7.89 0.31 25.37
CA ILE A 86 8.53 -0.35 24.22
C ILE A 86 7.60 -0.28 23.00
N PHE A 87 6.33 -0.63 23.18
CA PHE A 87 5.34 -0.60 22.11
C PHE A 87 4.97 0.82 21.71
N VAL A 88 4.84 1.74 22.67
CA VAL A 88 4.53 3.15 22.40
C VAL A 88 5.62 3.81 21.55
N PHE A 89 6.89 3.64 21.91
CA PHE A 89 7.99 4.16 21.11
C PHE A 89 7.98 3.50 19.72
N TRP A 90 7.86 2.18 19.66
CA TRP A 90 7.81 1.48 18.37
C TRP A 90 6.72 2.02 17.43
N MET A 91 5.49 2.18 17.94
CA MET A 91 4.37 2.72 17.17
C MET A 91 4.56 4.18 16.78
N HIS A 92 5.03 5.03 17.70
CA HIS A 92 5.28 6.45 17.45
C HIS A 92 6.27 6.65 16.30
N PHE A 93 7.37 5.91 16.31
CA PHE A 93 8.36 6.04 15.24
C PHE A 93 7.89 5.46 13.90
N SER A 94 7.12 4.37 13.92
CA SER A 94 6.47 3.86 12.71
C SER A 94 5.55 4.92 12.10
N SER A 95 4.77 5.61 12.94
CA SER A 95 3.91 6.72 12.52
C SER A 95 4.71 7.91 11.99
N ARG A 96 5.83 8.29 12.62
CA ARG A 96 6.72 9.36 12.12
C ARG A 96 7.31 9.04 10.76
N LYS A 97 7.73 7.78 10.54
CA LYS A 97 8.21 7.31 9.24
C LYS A 97 7.13 7.46 8.17
N GLU A 98 5.93 6.97 8.45
CA GLU A 98 4.81 7.06 7.50
C GLU A 98 4.46 8.52 7.19
N ALA A 99 4.38 9.38 8.21
CA ALA A 99 4.05 10.80 8.03
C ALA A 99 5.08 11.55 7.16
N VAL A 100 6.37 11.23 7.31
CA VAL A 100 7.41 11.82 6.46
C VAL A 100 7.33 11.31 5.03
N LEU A 101 7.08 10.02 4.83
CA LEU A 101 6.89 9.45 3.49
C LEU A 101 5.64 10.00 2.81
N GLU A 102 4.56 10.21 3.53
CA GLU A 102 3.32 10.79 2.98
C GLU A 102 3.49 12.25 2.56
N LYS A 103 4.24 13.03 3.35
CA LYS A 103 4.43 14.47 3.11
C LYS A 103 5.52 14.77 2.09
N GLU A 104 6.64 14.05 2.15
CA GLU A 104 7.89 14.39 1.45
C GLU A 104 8.45 13.22 0.63
N GLY A 105 7.69 12.14 0.49
CA GLY A 105 8.11 10.95 -0.24
C GLY A 105 8.20 11.20 -1.75
N VAL A 106 9.23 10.62 -2.35
CA VAL A 106 9.43 10.55 -3.79
C VAL A 106 9.28 9.10 -4.21
N ILE A 107 8.53 8.86 -5.28
CA ILE A 107 8.27 7.51 -5.78
C ILE A 107 9.29 7.15 -6.85
N ILE A 108 9.82 5.93 -6.77
CA ILE A 108 10.76 5.39 -7.73
C ILE A 108 10.52 3.90 -7.92
N THR A 109 10.83 3.42 -9.11
CA THR A 109 10.81 2.01 -9.45
C THR A 109 11.99 1.27 -8.79
N ALA A 110 11.70 0.11 -8.22
CA ALA A 110 12.61 -0.74 -7.47
C ALA A 110 12.49 -2.20 -7.92
N ASN A 111 13.46 -3.03 -7.55
CA ASN A 111 13.48 -4.44 -7.86
C ASN A 111 13.57 -5.28 -6.59
N ILE A 112 12.79 -6.36 -6.54
CA ILE A 112 12.91 -7.38 -5.50
C ILE A 112 14.20 -8.16 -5.70
N VAL A 113 15.09 -8.10 -4.72
CA VAL A 113 16.38 -8.81 -4.73
C VAL A 113 16.22 -10.22 -4.20
N ASP A 114 15.42 -10.35 -3.15
CA ASP A 114 15.22 -11.61 -2.46
C ASP A 114 13.92 -11.61 -1.64
N GLY A 115 13.50 -12.79 -1.21
CA GLY A 115 12.38 -12.97 -0.29
C GLY A 115 12.66 -14.11 0.67
N GLU A 116 12.36 -13.91 1.95
CA GLU A 116 12.53 -14.92 2.99
C GLU A 116 11.19 -15.18 3.69
N SER A 117 10.92 -16.45 3.98
CA SER A 117 9.82 -16.87 4.85
C SER A 117 10.39 -17.63 6.05
N THR A 118 10.17 -17.13 7.26
CA THR A 118 10.65 -17.75 8.49
C THR A 118 9.47 -18.32 9.27
N THR A 119 9.41 -19.65 9.39
CA THR A 119 8.39 -20.31 10.21
C THR A 119 8.95 -20.63 11.59
N THR A 120 8.36 -20.04 12.62
CA THR A 120 8.67 -20.34 14.02
C THR A 120 7.57 -21.21 14.61
N THR A 121 7.95 -22.40 15.09
CA THR A 121 7.02 -23.33 15.75
C THR A 121 7.24 -23.30 17.26
N ARG A 122 6.20 -22.96 18.02
CA ARG A 122 6.21 -22.99 19.49
C ARG A 122 4.93 -23.65 20.00
N ARG A 123 5.07 -24.74 20.77
CA ARG A 123 3.99 -25.50 21.43
C ARG A 123 2.64 -25.46 20.68
N PHE A 124 2.49 -26.32 19.67
CA PHE A 124 1.27 -26.48 18.86
C PHE A 124 0.85 -25.27 18.01
N GLN A 125 1.65 -24.20 17.95
CA GLN A 125 1.42 -23.07 17.05
C GLN A 125 2.63 -22.85 16.14
N SER A 126 2.37 -22.69 14.84
CA SER A 126 3.35 -22.23 13.86
C SER A 126 2.97 -20.83 13.42
N ASN A 127 3.93 -19.91 13.46
CA ASN A 127 3.78 -18.56 12.90
C ASN A 127 4.83 -18.36 11.81
N THR A 128 4.40 -17.95 10.63
CA THR A 128 5.27 -17.69 9.48
C THR A 128 5.32 -16.20 9.22
N THR A 129 6.52 -15.63 9.29
CA THR A 129 6.79 -14.24 8.91
C THR A 129 7.37 -14.21 7.51
N TYR A 130 6.92 -13.26 6.69
CA TYR A 130 7.41 -13.06 5.34
C TYR A 130 8.11 -11.71 5.25
N GLU A 131 9.26 -11.70 4.59
CA GLU A 131 10.09 -10.51 4.40
C GLU A 131 10.57 -10.46 2.95
N VAL A 132 10.50 -9.29 2.33
CA VAL A 132 11.06 -9.05 1.01
C VAL A 132 12.19 -8.04 1.10
N ARG A 133 13.30 -8.35 0.42
CA ARG A 133 14.43 -7.44 0.27
C ARG A 133 14.32 -6.73 -1.06
N VAL A 134 14.25 -5.41 -0.99
CA VAL A 134 14.03 -4.53 -2.14
C VAL A 134 15.29 -3.70 -2.37
N SER A 135 15.62 -3.47 -3.65
CA SER A 135 16.69 -2.56 -4.02
C SER A 135 16.24 -1.51 -5.01
N TYR A 136 16.74 -0.30 -4.83
CA TYR A 136 16.45 0.83 -5.70
C TYR A 136 17.61 1.82 -5.70
N GLN A 137 17.63 2.72 -6.68
CA GLN A 137 18.71 3.69 -6.85
C GLN A 137 18.15 5.07 -7.17
N PRO A 138 18.08 5.99 -6.19
CA PRO A 138 17.74 7.38 -6.44
C PRO A 138 18.71 8.04 -7.43
N PRO A 139 18.27 9.04 -8.22
CA PRO A 139 19.13 9.75 -9.15
C PRO A 139 20.39 10.28 -8.46
N GLN A 140 21.57 10.01 -9.05
CA GLN A 140 22.87 10.48 -8.55
C GLN A 140 23.27 9.95 -7.17
N THR A 141 22.67 8.85 -6.72
CA THR A 141 23.04 8.21 -5.44
C THR A 141 23.46 6.75 -5.64
N ARG A 142 24.03 6.16 -4.58
CA ARG A 142 24.32 4.72 -4.53
C ARG A 142 23.03 3.90 -4.47
N LYS A 143 23.14 2.61 -4.76
CA LYS A 143 22.04 1.66 -4.61
C LYS A 143 21.70 1.45 -3.13
N TYR A 144 20.43 1.54 -2.78
CA TYR A 144 19.91 1.29 -1.44
C TYR A 144 19.20 -0.06 -1.38
N TYR A 145 19.24 -0.66 -0.20
CA TYR A 145 18.58 -1.92 0.10
C TYR A 145 17.82 -1.76 1.40
N PHE A 146 16.60 -2.29 1.42
CA PHE A 146 15.82 -2.37 2.64
C PHE A 146 15.00 -3.64 2.64
N SER A 147 14.57 -4.02 3.84
CA SER A 147 13.68 -5.14 4.06
C SER A 147 12.32 -4.64 4.50
N GLN A 148 11.25 -5.28 4.01
CA GLN A 148 9.89 -5.00 4.42
C GLN A 148 9.17 -6.30 4.77
N SER A 149 8.58 -6.33 5.96
CA SER A 149 7.70 -7.42 6.34
C SER A 149 6.36 -7.27 5.61
N ILE A 150 5.88 -8.37 5.05
CA ILE A 150 4.66 -8.41 4.23
C ILE A 150 3.79 -9.58 4.66
N ASN A 151 2.53 -9.59 4.21
CA ASN A 151 1.66 -10.74 4.45
C ASN A 151 1.93 -11.87 3.44
N GLY A 152 1.48 -13.09 3.77
CA GLY A 152 1.70 -14.25 2.91
C GLY A 152 1.05 -14.15 1.53
N SER A 153 -0.07 -13.43 1.41
CA SER A 153 -0.75 -13.23 0.12
C SER A 153 0.08 -12.35 -0.82
N GLU A 154 0.65 -11.27 -0.30
CA GLU A 154 1.59 -10.39 -1.01
C GLU A 154 2.88 -11.13 -1.33
N PHE A 155 3.42 -11.93 -0.40
CA PHE A 155 4.65 -12.67 -0.64
C PHE A 155 4.50 -13.65 -1.81
N ASN A 156 3.38 -14.35 -1.89
CA ASN A 156 3.12 -15.33 -2.93
C ASN A 156 2.86 -14.70 -4.32
N SER A 157 2.51 -13.42 -4.40
CA SER A 157 2.33 -12.71 -5.67
C SER A 157 3.62 -12.08 -6.20
N LEU A 158 4.65 -11.97 -5.35
CA LEU A 158 5.93 -11.38 -5.68
C LEU A 158 6.96 -12.45 -6.05
N TYR A 159 7.92 -12.06 -6.90
CA TYR A 159 9.03 -12.92 -7.30
C TYR A 159 10.33 -12.11 -7.38
N LYS A 160 11.46 -12.81 -7.29
CA LYS A 160 12.79 -12.18 -7.43
C LYS A 160 12.95 -11.57 -8.82
N GLY A 161 13.42 -10.33 -8.85
CA GLY A 161 13.52 -9.53 -10.07
C GLY A 161 12.23 -8.79 -10.44
N ALA A 162 11.12 -9.04 -9.75
CA ALA A 162 9.90 -8.28 -9.97
C ALA A 162 10.14 -6.79 -9.70
N THR A 163 9.54 -5.98 -10.56
CA THR A 163 9.61 -4.53 -10.50
C THR A 163 8.43 -3.99 -9.68
N ILE A 164 8.72 -3.22 -8.64
CA ILE A 164 7.74 -2.65 -7.73
C ILE A 164 7.99 -1.17 -7.52
N ASP A 165 7.00 -0.44 -7.01
CA ASP A 165 7.16 0.97 -6.69
C ASP A 165 7.53 1.15 -5.21
N VAL A 166 8.46 2.06 -4.95
CA VAL A 166 8.96 2.38 -3.63
C VAL A 166 8.82 3.87 -3.42
N ILE A 167 8.29 4.26 -2.26
CA ILE A 167 8.35 5.63 -1.78
C ILE A 167 9.54 5.78 -0.84
N TYR A 168 10.35 6.82 -1.03
CA TYR A 168 11.49 7.12 -0.18
C TYR A 168 11.57 8.59 0.17
N TRP A 169 12.18 8.91 1.31
CA TRP A 169 12.40 10.29 1.71
C TRP A 169 13.69 10.83 1.09
N LYS A 170 13.61 11.94 0.35
CA LYS A 170 14.75 12.50 -0.40
C LYS A 170 15.92 12.89 0.49
N GLN A 171 15.67 13.32 1.73
CA GLN A 171 16.74 13.75 2.65
C GLN A 171 17.52 12.56 3.22
N ASP A 172 16.87 11.40 3.36
CA ASP A 172 17.49 10.16 3.81
C ASP A 172 16.84 8.95 3.11
N PRO A 173 17.43 8.47 1.99
CA PRO A 173 16.91 7.31 1.26
C PRO A 173 16.98 5.99 2.05
N SER A 174 17.56 5.94 3.25
CA SER A 174 17.37 4.75 4.09
C SER A 174 15.91 4.62 4.57
N VAL A 175 15.19 5.74 4.64
CA VAL A 175 13.77 5.80 4.99
C VAL A 175 12.95 5.57 3.73
N SER A 176 12.58 4.31 3.51
CA SER A 176 11.78 3.87 2.37
C SER A 176 10.73 2.83 2.73
N LYS A 177 9.77 2.66 1.83
CA LYS A 177 8.66 1.70 1.92
C LYS A 177 8.27 1.23 0.51
N ALA A 178 8.11 -0.07 0.32
CA ALA A 178 7.55 -0.66 -0.87
C ALA A 178 6.01 -0.50 -0.86
N LEU A 179 5.46 -0.09 -2.00
CA LEU A 179 4.03 0.08 -2.23
C LEU A 179 3.52 -1.23 -2.85
N LEU A 180 2.92 -2.09 -2.03
CA LEU A 180 2.50 -3.42 -2.45
C LEU A 180 0.98 -3.58 -2.51
N SER A 181 0.28 -2.86 -1.63
CA SER A 181 -1.17 -2.86 -1.59
C SER A 181 -1.78 -1.74 -2.42
N GLU A 182 -3.02 -1.94 -2.88
CA GLU A 182 -3.77 -0.94 -3.64
C GLU A 182 -3.95 0.36 -2.85
N ASP A 183 -4.23 0.23 -1.55
CA ASP A 183 -4.43 1.37 -0.64
C ASP A 183 -3.15 2.20 -0.47
N GLU A 184 -1.98 1.56 -0.42
CA GLU A 184 -0.69 2.26 -0.36
C GLU A 184 -0.41 3.02 -1.65
N ILE A 185 -0.69 2.41 -2.80
CA ILE A 185 -0.54 3.08 -4.10
C ILE A 185 -1.50 4.28 -4.20
N LYS A 186 -2.76 4.10 -3.82
CA LYS A 186 -3.76 5.20 -3.79
C LYS A 186 -3.28 6.39 -2.98
N LYS A 187 -2.82 6.13 -1.75
CA LYS A 187 -2.31 7.17 -0.85
C LYS A 187 -1.05 7.85 -1.39
N ALA A 188 -0.10 7.06 -1.88
CA ALA A 188 1.18 7.58 -2.37
C ALA A 188 1.02 8.44 -3.63
N PHE A 189 0.21 7.97 -4.59
CA PHE A 189 -0.01 8.69 -5.85
C PHE A 189 -1.14 9.72 -5.79
N LYS A 190 -1.90 9.76 -4.69
CA LYS A 190 -3.10 10.60 -4.52
C LYS A 190 -4.11 10.40 -5.65
N ILE A 191 -4.33 9.14 -6.00
CA ILE A 191 -5.27 8.71 -7.04
C ILE A 191 -6.50 8.05 -6.41
N GLU A 192 -7.61 8.09 -7.13
CA GLU A 192 -8.84 7.40 -6.71
C GLU A 192 -8.69 5.88 -6.82
N ASP A 193 -7.96 5.42 -7.85
CA ASP A 193 -7.80 4.01 -8.24
C ASP A 193 -9.15 3.31 -8.29
N ARG A 194 -10.03 3.84 -9.13
CA ARG A 194 -11.33 3.25 -9.48
C ARG A 194 -11.28 2.71 -10.90
N LYS A 195 -12.27 1.89 -11.26
CA LYS A 195 -12.43 1.41 -12.63
C LYS A 195 -12.87 2.56 -13.53
N LEU A 196 -12.53 2.47 -14.82
CA LEU A 196 -12.93 3.44 -15.83
C LEU A 196 -14.45 3.43 -16.01
N GLU A 197 -15.07 4.60 -15.93
CA GLU A 197 -16.51 4.77 -16.11
C GLU A 197 -16.83 5.44 -17.44
N PHE A 198 -18.08 5.31 -17.90
CA PHE A 198 -18.51 5.95 -19.14
C PHE A 198 -18.29 7.47 -19.16
N GLN A 199 -18.45 8.16 -18.02
CA GLN A 199 -18.22 9.60 -17.93
C GLN A 199 -16.76 9.99 -18.22
N ASP A 200 -15.79 9.13 -17.89
CA ASP A 200 -14.39 9.39 -18.19
C ASP A 200 -14.13 9.25 -19.70
N ILE A 201 -14.78 8.25 -20.33
CA ILE A 201 -14.75 8.05 -21.78
C ILE A 201 -15.39 9.23 -22.51
N ASP A 202 -16.56 9.67 -22.07
CA ASP A 202 -17.26 10.82 -22.64
C ASP A 202 -16.42 12.10 -22.58
N LYS A 203 -15.72 12.33 -21.45
CA LYS A 203 -14.77 13.45 -21.31
C LYS A 203 -13.62 13.36 -22.30
N ILE A 204 -13.04 12.17 -22.47
CA ILE A 204 -11.95 11.94 -23.43
C ILE A 204 -12.40 12.27 -24.85
N PHE A 205 -13.58 11.79 -25.25
CA PHE A 205 -14.17 12.04 -26.56
C PHE A 205 -14.52 13.52 -26.78
N THR A 206 -15.28 14.11 -25.86
CA THR A 206 -15.81 15.48 -26.00
C THR A 206 -14.70 16.51 -25.99
N ALA A 207 -13.64 16.31 -25.20
CA ALA A 207 -12.50 17.23 -25.15
C ALA A 207 -11.49 17.01 -26.29
N ASN A 208 -11.69 16.00 -27.16
CA ASN A 208 -10.77 15.62 -28.24
C ASN A 208 -9.31 15.59 -27.77
N MET A 209 -9.07 14.89 -26.66
CA MET A 209 -7.79 14.92 -25.96
C MET A 209 -6.69 14.29 -26.82
N LYS A 210 -5.49 14.91 -26.82
CA LYS A 210 -4.30 14.30 -27.41
C LYS A 210 -3.83 13.12 -26.55
N GLU A 211 -3.13 12.16 -27.16
CA GLU A 211 -2.65 10.92 -26.50
C GLU A 211 -2.00 11.16 -25.12
N LYS A 212 -1.09 12.13 -25.02
CA LYS A 212 -0.43 12.48 -23.74
C LYS A 212 -1.42 12.97 -22.67
N ALA A 213 -2.44 13.73 -23.08
CA ALA A 213 -3.48 14.22 -22.17
C ALA A 213 -4.42 13.08 -21.73
N ILE A 214 -4.75 12.15 -22.63
CA ILE A 214 -5.50 10.93 -22.33
C ILE A 214 -4.75 10.10 -21.29
N LEU A 215 -3.48 9.80 -21.54
CA LEU A 215 -2.65 9.02 -20.63
C LEU A 215 -2.55 9.68 -19.25
N SER A 216 -2.43 11.01 -19.21
CA SER A 216 -2.43 11.77 -17.96
C SER A 216 -3.78 11.72 -17.23
N HIS A 217 -4.89 11.77 -17.96
CA HIS A 217 -6.23 11.65 -17.39
C HIS A 217 -6.48 10.25 -16.83
N LEU A 218 -6.15 9.21 -17.60
CA LEU A 218 -6.30 7.82 -17.19
C LEU A 218 -5.45 7.50 -15.95
N ASN A 219 -4.21 8.01 -15.88
CA ASN A 219 -3.34 7.84 -14.71
C ASN A 219 -3.80 8.58 -13.44
N LYS A 220 -4.78 9.50 -13.54
CA LYS A 220 -5.45 10.07 -12.36
C LYS A 220 -6.55 9.15 -11.81
N ILE A 221 -7.15 8.36 -12.70
CA ILE A 221 -8.27 7.46 -12.37
C ILE A 221 -7.75 6.11 -11.88
N GLY A 222 -6.80 5.51 -12.61
CA GLY A 222 -6.20 4.23 -12.29
C GLY A 222 -4.69 4.27 -12.46
N TYR A 223 -3.94 3.57 -11.61
CA TYR A 223 -2.48 3.57 -11.68
C TYR A 223 -1.95 2.75 -12.87
N LYS A 224 -0.81 3.16 -13.46
CA LYS A 224 -0.08 2.44 -14.53
C LYS A 224 -0.89 2.20 -15.81
N TRP A 225 -1.53 3.25 -16.32
CA TRP A 225 -1.88 3.24 -17.73
C TRP A 225 -0.63 3.46 -18.57
N GLU A 226 -0.47 2.63 -19.59
CA GLU A 226 0.59 2.70 -20.59
C GLU A 226 -0.02 2.79 -21.99
N THR A 227 0.74 3.28 -22.97
CA THR A 227 0.34 3.32 -24.38
C THR A 227 1.18 2.33 -25.17
N GLN A 228 0.54 1.47 -25.95
CA GLN A 228 1.19 0.50 -26.85
C GLN A 228 0.50 0.62 -28.21
N GLU A 229 1.21 1.18 -29.20
CA GLU A 229 0.70 1.32 -30.58
C GLU A 229 -0.68 2.04 -30.67
N GLY A 230 -0.89 3.07 -29.85
CA GLY A 230 -2.16 3.82 -29.80
C GLY A 230 -3.28 3.12 -29.00
N ILE A 231 -2.96 2.04 -28.30
CA ILE A 231 -3.85 1.37 -27.35
C ILE A 231 -3.38 1.69 -25.94
N PHE A 232 -4.28 2.24 -25.13
CA PHE A 232 -4.03 2.45 -23.71
C PHE A 232 -4.34 1.15 -22.96
N VAL A 233 -3.39 0.64 -22.19
CA VAL A 233 -3.53 -0.62 -21.46
C VAL A 233 -3.29 -0.37 -19.98
N ASN A 234 -4.14 -0.97 -19.14
CA ASN A 234 -3.92 -1.08 -17.71
C ASN A 234 -3.95 -2.56 -17.33
N GLU A 235 -2.77 -3.18 -17.29
CA GLU A 235 -2.64 -4.62 -16.99
C GLU A 235 -3.14 -4.96 -15.59
N ARG A 236 -2.95 -4.05 -14.64
CA ARG A 236 -3.37 -4.22 -13.23
C ARG A 236 -4.89 -4.32 -13.12
N GLN A 237 -5.61 -3.40 -13.76
CA GLN A 237 -7.07 -3.42 -13.79
C GLN A 237 -7.63 -4.39 -14.84
N LYS A 238 -6.76 -4.99 -15.67
CA LYS A 238 -7.09 -5.88 -16.79
C LYS A 238 -8.07 -5.25 -17.78
N ILE A 239 -7.81 -3.99 -18.12
CA ILE A 239 -8.61 -3.21 -19.07
C ILE A 239 -7.73 -2.60 -20.17
N ALA A 240 -8.34 -2.32 -21.33
CA ALA A 240 -7.68 -1.61 -22.42
C ALA A 240 -8.66 -0.67 -23.12
N LEU A 241 -8.12 0.38 -23.73
CA LEU A 241 -8.85 1.43 -24.43
C LEU A 241 -8.14 1.71 -25.76
N LYS A 242 -8.85 1.57 -26.87
CA LYS A 242 -8.38 2.02 -28.19
C LYS A 242 -9.29 3.14 -28.66
N ILE A 243 -8.69 4.24 -29.10
CA ILE A 243 -9.43 5.41 -29.56
C ILE A 243 -9.14 5.58 -31.04
N ASP A 244 -10.21 5.70 -31.83
CA ASP A 244 -10.13 6.03 -33.24
C ASP A 244 -10.82 7.37 -33.48
N ASN A 245 -10.00 8.41 -33.59
CA ASN A 245 -10.46 9.78 -33.77
C ASN A 245 -11.07 10.00 -35.18
N GLU A 246 -10.68 9.21 -36.18
CA GLU A 246 -11.19 9.35 -37.55
C GLU A 246 -12.63 8.85 -37.64
N SER A 247 -12.90 7.69 -37.04
CA SER A 247 -14.25 7.10 -37.02
C SER A 247 -15.12 7.58 -35.85
N GLN A 248 -14.61 8.49 -35.00
CA GLN A 248 -15.28 8.94 -33.77
C GLN A 248 -15.76 7.74 -32.93
N SER A 249 -14.91 6.71 -32.85
CA SER A 249 -15.21 5.48 -32.15
C SER A 249 -14.12 5.10 -31.16
N MET A 250 -14.49 4.30 -30.17
CA MET A 250 -13.59 3.81 -29.14
C MET A 250 -13.96 2.41 -28.76
N VAL A 251 -12.95 1.60 -28.52
CA VAL A 251 -13.10 0.23 -28.07
C VAL A 251 -12.57 0.15 -26.65
N TYR A 252 -13.46 -0.15 -25.70
CA TYR A 252 -13.11 -0.44 -24.32
C TYR A 252 -13.18 -1.95 -24.08
N LEU A 253 -12.12 -2.52 -23.53
CA LEU A 253 -12.00 -3.93 -23.20
C LEU A 253 -11.92 -4.09 -21.68
N GLU A 254 -12.77 -4.95 -21.11
CA GLU A 254 -12.70 -5.35 -19.70
C GLU A 254 -12.64 -6.88 -19.59
N LYS A 255 -11.62 -7.37 -18.89
CA LYS A 255 -11.42 -8.79 -18.64
C LYS A 255 -11.93 -9.14 -17.24
N LEU A 256 -12.91 -10.03 -17.16
CA LEU A 256 -13.55 -10.46 -15.90
C LEU A 256 -13.13 -11.89 -15.53
N SER A 257 -12.90 -12.09 -14.24
CA SER A 257 -12.72 -13.42 -13.66
C SER A 257 -14.09 -13.99 -13.28
N ILE A 258 -14.33 -15.27 -13.58
CA ILE A 258 -15.63 -15.98 -13.52
C ILE A 258 -16.36 -15.91 -12.16
N GLY A 259 -15.72 -15.44 -11.09
CA GLY A 259 -16.37 -15.21 -9.79
C GLY A 259 -17.26 -13.96 -9.69
N HIS A 260 -17.20 -13.03 -10.65
CA HIS A 260 -17.98 -11.79 -10.62
C HIS A 260 -19.20 -11.87 -11.55
N LEU A 261 -20.27 -12.52 -11.09
CA LEU A 261 -21.52 -12.71 -11.83
C LEU A 261 -22.37 -11.42 -11.99
N ASN A 262 -21.98 -10.31 -11.36
CA ASN A 262 -22.76 -9.07 -11.33
C ASN A 262 -22.36 -8.08 -12.44
N GLY A 263 -22.34 -8.52 -13.70
CA GLY A 263 -22.07 -7.66 -14.85
C GLY A 263 -20.71 -6.95 -14.83
N SER A 264 -20.35 -6.27 -15.93
CA SER A 264 -19.16 -5.42 -15.94
C SER A 264 -19.42 -4.12 -15.18
N SER A 265 -18.42 -3.63 -14.46
CA SER A 265 -18.49 -2.31 -13.80
C SER A 265 -18.87 -1.18 -14.77
N PHE A 266 -18.38 -1.28 -16.01
CA PHE A 266 -18.69 -0.33 -17.07
C PHE A 266 -20.18 -0.30 -17.42
N GLU A 267 -20.82 -1.46 -17.60
CA GLU A 267 -22.27 -1.57 -17.84
C GLU A 267 -23.10 -0.94 -16.71
N SER A 268 -22.65 -1.07 -15.46
CA SER A 268 -23.29 -0.38 -14.33
C SER A 268 -23.16 1.13 -14.43
N SER A 269 -22.00 1.65 -14.89
CA SER A 269 -21.81 3.08 -15.12
C SER A 269 -22.73 3.66 -16.20
N LEU A 270 -23.10 2.86 -17.22
CA LEU A 270 -24.04 3.29 -18.26
C LEU A 270 -25.45 3.56 -17.72
N ARG A 271 -25.89 2.81 -16.70
CA ARG A 271 -27.20 3.01 -16.08
C ARG A 271 -27.28 4.31 -15.29
N ASN A 272 -26.14 4.75 -14.76
CA ASN A 272 -26.03 5.95 -13.94
C ASN A 272 -25.61 7.18 -14.78
N ALA A 273 -25.34 7.01 -16.07
CA ALA A 273 -24.98 8.11 -16.95
C ALA A 273 -26.18 9.03 -17.21
N GLU A 274 -25.94 10.33 -17.21
CA GLU A 274 -26.97 11.37 -17.44
C GLU A 274 -27.65 11.21 -18.80
N ASP A 275 -26.96 10.60 -19.76
CA ASP A 275 -27.40 10.40 -21.14
C ASP A 275 -28.58 9.41 -21.29
N GLY A 276 -28.96 8.71 -20.22
CA GLY A 276 -30.19 7.91 -20.16
C GLY A 276 -30.21 6.71 -21.10
N PHE A 277 -29.14 5.91 -21.09
CA PHE A 277 -28.96 4.78 -22.00
C PHE A 277 -30.12 3.77 -21.94
N LYS A 278 -30.66 3.45 -23.11
CA LYS A 278 -31.64 2.37 -23.30
C LYS A 278 -30.93 1.12 -23.78
N LYS A 279 -31.01 0.04 -23.00
CA LYS A 279 -30.49 -1.27 -23.38
C LYS A 279 -31.44 -1.93 -24.36
N SER A 280 -30.91 -2.41 -25.49
CA SER A 280 -31.63 -3.26 -26.43
C SER A 280 -30.81 -4.50 -26.76
N ALA A 281 -31.48 -5.62 -26.99
CA ALA A 281 -30.87 -6.87 -27.42
C ALA A 281 -31.51 -7.30 -28.73
N ARG A 282 -30.69 -7.66 -29.72
CA ARG A 282 -31.14 -8.21 -31.00
C ARG A 282 -30.38 -9.50 -31.28
N LEU A 283 -31.12 -10.53 -31.67
CA LEU A 283 -30.55 -11.75 -32.24
C LEU A 283 -30.16 -11.48 -33.69
N ILE A 284 -28.87 -11.64 -34.00
CA ILE A 284 -28.35 -11.57 -35.36
C ILE A 284 -27.73 -12.92 -35.67
N GLY A 285 -28.48 -13.78 -36.38
CA GLY A 285 -28.13 -15.19 -36.51
C GLY A 285 -28.33 -15.93 -35.18
N GLU A 286 -27.31 -16.67 -34.74
CA GLU A 286 -27.31 -17.40 -33.46
C GLU A 286 -26.68 -16.58 -32.31
N GLU A 287 -26.19 -15.36 -32.59
CA GLU A 287 -25.52 -14.52 -31.60
C GLU A 287 -26.46 -13.41 -31.09
N GLU A 288 -26.54 -13.28 -29.77
CA GLU A 288 -27.18 -12.13 -29.12
C GLU A 288 -26.23 -10.93 -29.14
N ARG A 289 -26.61 -9.86 -29.85
CA ARG A 289 -25.93 -8.57 -29.76
C ARG A 289 -26.67 -7.65 -28.81
N ILE A 290 -25.98 -7.22 -27.77
CA ILE A 290 -26.48 -6.24 -26.81
C ILE A 290 -25.96 -4.87 -27.24
N SER A 291 -26.85 -3.89 -27.26
CA SER A 291 -26.50 -2.49 -27.49
C SER A 291 -27.12 -1.56 -26.44
N TYR A 292 -26.47 -0.44 -26.20
CA TYR A 292 -26.94 0.63 -25.33
C TYR A 292 -26.98 1.90 -26.17
N GLU A 293 -28.14 2.54 -26.23
CA GLU A 293 -28.33 3.73 -27.03
C GLU A 293 -28.74 4.92 -26.17
N SER A 294 -28.08 6.05 -26.38
CA SER A 294 -28.49 7.36 -25.89
C SER A 294 -28.77 8.31 -27.07
N ASN A 295 -28.97 9.59 -26.76
CA ASN A 295 -29.07 10.63 -27.78
C ASN A 295 -27.74 10.85 -28.51
N HIS A 296 -26.62 10.71 -27.79
CA HIS A 296 -25.29 11.03 -28.31
C HIS A 296 -24.48 9.79 -28.71
N TYR A 297 -24.80 8.60 -28.18
CA TYR A 297 -23.97 7.42 -28.33
C TYR A 297 -24.74 6.15 -28.70
N ILE A 298 -24.05 5.26 -29.41
CA ILE A 298 -24.39 3.84 -29.56
C ILE A 298 -23.22 3.03 -29.01
N ILE A 299 -23.50 2.11 -28.09
CA ILE A 299 -22.49 1.23 -27.50
C ILE A 299 -22.88 -0.20 -27.82
N PHE A 300 -22.02 -0.91 -28.55
CA PHE A 300 -22.19 -2.34 -28.81
C PHE A 300 -21.37 -3.14 -27.81
N LYS A 301 -22.01 -4.10 -27.15
CA LYS A 301 -21.36 -5.05 -26.25
C LYS A 301 -21.19 -6.38 -26.96
N GLU A 302 -19.94 -6.82 -27.05
CA GLU A 302 -19.57 -8.17 -27.49
C GLU A 302 -18.97 -8.93 -26.31
N HIS A 303 -19.41 -10.18 -26.15
CA HIS A 303 -18.81 -11.11 -25.19
C HIS A 303 -17.96 -12.11 -25.96
N LYS A 304 -16.66 -12.11 -25.68
CA LYS A 304 -15.72 -13.09 -26.23
C LYS A 304 -15.21 -13.97 -25.10
N ARG A 305 -15.48 -15.28 -25.22
CA ARG A 305 -14.77 -16.27 -24.40
C ARG A 305 -13.38 -16.43 -24.97
N ALA A 306 -12.36 -16.21 -24.14
CA ALA A 306 -11.01 -16.56 -24.53
C ALA A 306 -10.99 -18.05 -24.91
N LYS A 307 -10.59 -18.38 -26.15
CA LYS A 307 -10.36 -19.78 -26.52
C LYS A 307 -9.27 -20.28 -25.57
N GLN A 308 -9.57 -21.31 -24.79
CA GLN A 308 -8.53 -22.03 -24.04
C GLN A 308 -7.59 -22.62 -25.08
N GLU A 309 -6.47 -21.96 -25.34
CA GLU A 309 -5.33 -22.67 -25.88
C GLU A 309 -4.92 -23.67 -24.81
N ASN A 310 -5.01 -24.95 -25.15
CA ASN A 310 -4.55 -26.08 -24.33
C ASN A 310 -3.02 -26.01 -24.18
N SER A 311 -2.50 -24.98 -23.51
CA SER A 311 -1.15 -24.98 -22.98
C SER A 311 -1.21 -25.69 -21.63
N TYR A 312 -0.86 -26.97 -21.64
CA TYR A 312 -0.59 -27.72 -20.41
C TYR A 312 0.62 -27.07 -19.72
N ASN A 313 0.36 -26.09 -18.86
CA ASN A 313 1.37 -25.66 -17.89
C ASN A 313 1.47 -26.73 -16.81
N THR A 314 2.69 -27.20 -16.57
CA THR A 314 3.11 -28.25 -15.63
C THR A 314 2.77 -27.98 -14.15
N SER A 315 2.03 -26.91 -13.85
CA SER A 315 1.74 -26.47 -12.48
C SER A 315 0.41 -26.97 -11.89
N GLY A 316 -0.40 -27.74 -12.63
CA GLY A 316 -1.64 -28.35 -12.09
C GLY A 316 -2.73 -27.37 -11.60
N THR A 317 -2.56 -26.07 -11.84
CA THR A 317 -3.51 -25.03 -11.45
C THR A 317 -4.64 -24.93 -12.49
N PHE A 318 -5.87 -25.24 -12.08
CA PHE A 318 -7.07 -25.04 -12.89
C PHE A 318 -7.24 -23.55 -13.20
N ARG A 319 -6.97 -23.12 -14.45
CA ARG A 319 -7.25 -21.76 -14.89
C ARG A 319 -8.71 -21.67 -15.30
N PHE A 320 -9.48 -20.91 -14.54
CA PHE A 320 -10.84 -20.57 -14.93
C PHE A 320 -10.82 -19.89 -16.32
N PRO A 321 -11.77 -20.22 -17.22
CA PRO A 321 -11.89 -19.50 -18.48
C PRO A 321 -11.98 -17.99 -18.23
N GLU A 322 -11.37 -17.20 -19.09
CA GLU A 322 -11.42 -15.74 -18.95
C GLU A 322 -12.50 -15.18 -19.87
N GLU A 323 -13.37 -14.35 -19.32
CA GLU A 323 -14.42 -13.66 -20.08
C GLU A 323 -13.90 -12.27 -20.43
N ILE A 324 -13.97 -11.93 -21.72
CA ILE A 324 -13.60 -10.62 -22.24
C ILE A 324 -14.87 -9.94 -22.73
N PHE A 325 -15.17 -8.78 -22.16
CA PHE A 325 -16.22 -7.91 -22.65
C PHE A 325 -15.60 -6.78 -23.46
N MET A 326 -16.09 -6.61 -24.68
CA MET A 326 -15.69 -5.55 -25.58
C MET A 326 -16.86 -4.60 -25.80
N TYR A 327 -16.59 -3.32 -25.60
CA TYR A 327 -17.55 -2.24 -25.76
C TYR A 327 -17.08 -1.33 -26.88
N THR A 328 -17.77 -1.36 -28.01
CA THR A 328 -17.53 -0.45 -29.13
C THR A 328 -18.47 0.73 -28.99
N ILE A 329 -17.92 1.90 -28.71
CA ILE A 329 -18.62 3.15 -28.44
C ILE A 329 -18.52 4.01 -29.68
N VAL A 330 -19.66 4.42 -30.23
CA VAL A 330 -19.76 5.23 -31.45
C VAL A 330 -20.60 6.47 -31.15
N ARG A 331 -20.11 7.65 -31.50
CA ARG A 331 -20.84 8.91 -31.33
C ARG A 331 -21.81 9.11 -32.50
N LYS A 332 -23.10 9.36 -32.22
CA LYS A 332 -24.17 9.49 -33.22
C LYS A 332 -24.05 10.75 -34.07
N ASN A 333 -23.55 11.85 -33.51
CA ASN A 333 -23.32 13.12 -34.20
C ASN A 333 -22.13 13.86 -33.55
N PRO A 334 -21.10 14.27 -34.31
CA PRO A 334 -19.94 15.02 -33.79
C PRO A 334 -20.31 16.43 -33.29
#